data_AF-A0A6A4HNH1-F1
#
_entry.id   AF-A0A6A4HNH1-F1
#
_cell.length_a   1.000
_cell.length_b   1.000
_cell.length_c   1.000
_cell.angle_alpha   90.00
_cell.angle_beta   90.00
_cell.angle_gamma   90.00
#
_symmetry.space_group_name_H-M   'P 1'
#
loop_
_entity.id
_entity.type
_entity.pdbx_description
1 polymer ?
#
loop_
_entity_poly.entity_id
_entity_poly.type
_entity_poly.pdbx_seq_one_letter_code
_entity_poly.pdbx_strand_id
1 'polypeptide(L)'
;MQFTASFLILASLVAFVAAETHTITFTNNYLQTGGCGLNGDSCTAVETTLQNPTSPGAGSATDITLIPDHAFSVTSGFGYFDGCDGTGLDCTSASCPGAFTDPTNGDIVSCEADNVNLAITFCD
;
A
#
# COMPACT_ATOMS: atom_id res chain seq x y z
N MET A 1 39.86 -23.25 -47.48
CA MET A 1 40.54 -22.99 -46.20
C MET A 1 39.84 -21.82 -45.56
N GLN A 2 39.03 -22.12 -44.55
CA GLN A 2 38.13 -21.21 -43.86
C GLN A 2 38.87 -20.65 -42.64
N PHE A 3 39.18 -19.35 -42.65
CA PHE A 3 39.66 -18.65 -41.47
C PHE A 3 38.51 -17.82 -40.92
N THR A 4 37.94 -18.35 -39.85
CA THR A 4 36.86 -17.80 -39.03
C THR A 4 37.24 -16.45 -38.45
N ALA A 5 36.44 -15.42 -38.74
CA ALA A 5 36.48 -14.13 -38.06
C ALA A 5 35.83 -14.27 -36.68
N SER A 6 36.64 -14.28 -35.63
CA SER A 6 36.16 -14.24 -34.25
C SER A 6 35.72 -12.81 -33.90
N PHE A 7 34.44 -12.50 -34.14
CA PHE A 7 33.79 -11.35 -33.54
C PHE A 7 33.53 -11.66 -32.05
N LEU A 8 34.34 -11.06 -31.17
CA LEU A 8 34.02 -10.98 -29.74
C LEU A 8 32.87 -9.99 -29.56
N ILE A 9 31.63 -10.50 -29.53
CA ILE A 9 30.47 -9.71 -29.13
C ILE A 9 30.48 -9.67 -27.60
N LEU A 10 30.89 -8.53 -27.02
CA LEU A 10 30.49 -8.18 -25.66
C LEU A 10 28.98 -7.97 -25.66
N ALA A 11 28.22 -9.00 -25.31
CA ALA A 11 26.83 -8.82 -24.93
C ALA A 11 26.81 -8.20 -23.53
N SER A 12 26.85 -6.87 -23.46
CA SER A 12 26.52 -6.17 -22.23
C SER A 12 25.12 -6.60 -21.82
N LEU A 13 24.97 -7.20 -20.64
CA LEU A 13 23.67 -7.39 -20.01
C LEU A 13 23.06 -5.99 -19.83
N VAL A 14 22.18 -5.60 -20.74
CA VAL A 14 21.26 -4.49 -20.49
C VAL A 14 20.24 -5.06 -19.53
N ALA A 15 20.46 -4.85 -18.23
CA ALA A 15 19.41 -5.04 -17.25
C ALA A 15 18.34 -3.99 -17.57
N PHE A 16 17.27 -4.44 -18.20
CA PHE A 16 16.05 -3.64 -18.33
C PHE A 16 15.49 -3.46 -16.92
N VAL A 17 15.78 -2.34 -16.27
CA VAL A 17 14.94 -1.88 -15.17
C VAL A 17 13.59 -1.55 -15.80
N ALA A 18 12.63 -2.48 -15.70
CA ALA A 18 11.23 -2.15 -15.91
C ALA A 18 10.83 -1.24 -14.74
N ALA A 19 10.94 0.07 -14.94
CA ALA A 19 10.29 1.02 -14.04
C ALA A 19 8.79 0.93 -14.32
N GLU A 20 8.08 0.20 -13.47
CA GLU A 20 6.62 0.17 -13.51
C GLU A 20 6.10 1.49 -12.95
N THR A 21 5.21 2.14 -13.69
CA THR A 21 4.65 3.44 -13.32
C THR A 21 3.30 3.21 -12.65
N HIS A 22 3.27 3.21 -11.33
CA HIS A 22 2.03 3.35 -10.58
C HIS A 22 1.67 4.83 -10.52
N THR A 23 0.65 5.26 -11.28
CA THR A 23 0.14 6.63 -11.16
C THR A 23 -0.84 6.67 -10.00
N ILE A 24 -0.34 6.91 -8.79
CA ILE A 24 -1.22 7.15 -7.64
C ILE A 24 -1.55 8.64 -7.57
N THR A 25 -2.71 9.02 -8.10
CA THR A 25 -3.18 10.41 -8.05
C THR A 25 -3.95 10.63 -6.74
N PHE A 26 -3.24 11.00 -5.69
CA PHE A 26 -3.89 11.51 -4.48
C PHE A 26 -4.06 13.02 -4.57
N THR A 27 -5.25 13.46 -4.99
CA THR A 27 -5.66 14.85 -4.72
C THR A 27 -6.27 14.87 -3.33
N ASN A 28 -5.43 15.01 -2.31
CA ASN A 28 -5.81 15.22 -0.91
C ASN A 28 -7.09 14.48 -0.47
N ASN A 29 -7.06 13.15 -0.53
CA ASN A 29 -8.25 12.33 -0.29
C ASN A 29 -8.36 11.98 1.20
N TYR A 30 -8.61 12.99 2.04
CA TYR A 30 -9.02 12.79 3.44
C TYR A 30 -10.49 13.16 3.60
N LEU A 31 -11.23 12.38 4.38
CA LEU A 31 -12.57 12.76 4.80
C LEU A 31 -12.46 13.75 5.96
N GLN A 32 -12.92 14.99 5.75
CA GLN A 32 -12.92 16.02 6.78
C GLN A 32 -14.32 16.28 7.31
N THR A 33 -14.58 15.81 8.52
CA THR A 33 -15.86 16.03 9.24
C THR A 33 -15.80 17.21 10.22
N GLY A 34 -14.68 17.93 10.26
CA GLY A 34 -14.43 19.11 11.10
C GLY A 34 -13.45 18.86 12.26
N GLY A 35 -12.99 17.62 12.46
CA GLY A 35 -12.14 17.22 13.59
C GLY A 35 -10.68 16.89 13.26
N CYS A 36 -10.33 16.66 11.99
CA CYS A 36 -8.96 16.25 11.65
C CYS A 36 -8.05 17.45 11.41
N GLY A 37 -6.78 17.35 11.84
CA GLY A 37 -5.72 18.28 11.46
C GLY A 37 -5.39 18.20 9.96
N LEU A 38 -4.54 19.12 9.49
CA LEU A 38 -4.15 19.19 8.07
C LEU A 38 -3.36 17.97 7.60
N ASN A 39 -2.77 17.21 8.52
CA ASN A 39 -2.03 15.99 8.23
C ASN A 39 -2.80 14.73 8.64
N GLY A 40 -4.11 14.84 8.89
CA GLY A 40 -4.91 13.72 9.41
C GLY A 40 -4.79 13.52 10.93
N ASP A 41 -4.21 14.49 11.65
CA ASP A 41 -4.11 14.48 13.11
C ASP A 41 -5.50 14.32 13.75
N SER A 42 -5.60 13.57 14.85
CA SER A 42 -6.86 13.29 15.57
C SER A 42 -7.92 12.53 14.75
N CYS A 43 -7.54 11.92 13.62
CA CYS A 43 -8.43 11.10 12.80
C CYS A 43 -7.87 9.71 12.51
N THR A 44 -8.73 8.85 11.99
CA THR A 44 -8.40 7.47 11.62
C THR A 44 -7.54 7.55 10.36
N ALA A 45 -6.34 6.97 10.39
CA ALA A 45 -5.45 6.96 9.24
C ALA A 45 -5.35 5.56 8.63
N VAL A 46 -5.53 5.48 7.30
CA VAL A 46 -5.24 4.30 6.49
C VAL A 46 -3.88 4.52 5.87
N GLU A 47 -2.87 3.77 6.31
CA GLU A 47 -1.49 3.89 5.84
C GLU A 47 -1.27 2.84 4.76
N THR A 48 -0.74 3.22 3.60
CA THR A 48 -0.59 2.29 2.48
C THR A 48 0.69 2.51 1.69
N THR A 49 1.28 1.41 1.25
CA THR A 49 2.25 1.33 0.17
C THR A 49 1.65 0.46 -0.93
N LEU A 50 1.45 1.03 -2.12
CA LEU A 50 0.98 0.30 -3.30
C LEU A 50 2.13 0.16 -4.30
N GLN A 51 2.56 -1.08 -4.50
CA GLN A 51 3.63 -1.44 -5.43
C GLN A 51 3.52 -2.91 -5.84
N ASN A 52 4.08 -3.21 -7.02
CA ASN A 52 4.32 -4.59 -7.42
C ASN A 52 5.49 -5.19 -6.61
N PRO A 53 5.39 -6.47 -6.21
CA PRO A 53 6.45 -7.16 -5.48
C PRO A 53 7.76 -7.23 -6.28
N THR A 54 8.84 -6.71 -5.70
CA THR A 54 10.21 -6.83 -6.28
C THR A 54 11.01 -8.00 -5.70
N SER A 55 10.54 -8.54 -4.58
CA SER A 55 11.02 -9.73 -3.90
C SER A 55 9.91 -10.26 -2.99
N PRO A 56 9.94 -11.53 -2.53
CA PRO A 56 8.92 -12.05 -1.63
C PRO A 56 8.77 -11.19 -0.36
N GLY A 57 7.55 -10.76 -0.06
CA GLY A 57 7.23 -9.92 1.10
C GLY A 57 7.44 -8.42 0.87
N ALA A 58 7.72 -8.01 -0.37
CA ALA A 58 7.92 -6.62 -0.76
C ALA A 58 6.82 -6.14 -1.71
N GLY A 59 5.63 -6.72 -1.65
CA GLY A 59 4.45 -6.25 -2.38
C GLY A 59 3.81 -5.02 -1.74
N SER A 60 2.51 -4.85 -2.00
CA SER A 60 1.70 -3.81 -1.38
C SER A 60 1.42 -4.13 0.09
N ALA A 61 1.30 -3.11 0.94
CA ALA A 61 1.01 -3.26 2.36
C ALA A 61 0.14 -2.10 2.81
N THR A 62 -0.93 -2.41 3.56
CA THR A 62 -1.85 -1.39 4.08
C THR A 62 -2.24 -1.76 5.51
N ASP A 63 -2.38 -0.75 6.35
CA ASP A 63 -2.84 -0.88 7.73
C ASP A 63 -3.71 0.32 8.14
N ILE A 64 -4.29 0.24 9.33
CA ILE A 64 -5.01 1.35 9.96
C ILE A 64 -4.32 1.68 11.28
N THR A 65 -4.00 2.95 11.49
CA THR A 65 -3.39 3.42 12.74
C THR A 65 -4.32 4.34 13.53
N LEU A 66 -4.37 4.05 14.83
CA LEU A 66 -4.98 4.84 15.91
C LEU A 66 -3.93 5.15 16.99
N ILE A 67 -2.64 4.99 16.69
CA ILE A 67 -1.55 5.42 17.57
C ILE A 67 -1.58 6.96 17.63
N PRO A 68 -1.55 7.58 18.82
CA PRO A 68 -1.44 9.03 18.94
C PRO A 68 -0.27 9.56 18.09
N ASP A 69 -0.47 10.56 17.23
CA ASP A 69 -1.53 11.58 17.20
C ASP A 69 -2.82 11.26 16.42
N HIS A 70 -3.02 10.01 15.99
CA HIS A 70 -4.26 9.53 15.37
C HIS A 70 -5.28 9.05 16.41
N ALA A 71 -6.56 9.10 16.05
CA ALA A 71 -7.66 8.66 16.89
C ALA A 71 -8.86 8.27 16.03
N PHE A 72 -9.71 7.38 16.54
CA PHE A 72 -10.91 7.01 15.81
C PHE A 72 -11.82 8.22 15.63
N SER A 73 -12.26 8.45 14.39
CA SER A 73 -13.05 9.64 14.00
C SER A 73 -14.33 9.25 13.27
N VAL A 74 -14.20 8.48 12.21
CA VAL A 74 -15.28 7.85 11.44
C VAL A 74 -14.95 6.38 11.24
N THR A 75 -15.95 5.57 10.89
CA THR A 75 -15.67 4.22 10.40
C THR A 75 -14.84 4.34 9.12
N SER A 76 -13.78 3.56 9.06
CA SER A 76 -12.85 3.54 7.94
C SER A 76 -12.43 2.11 7.71
N GLY A 77 -12.42 1.69 6.45
CA GLY A 77 -11.95 0.39 6.05
C GLY A 77 -11.19 0.46 4.74
N PHE A 78 -10.39 -0.57 4.48
CA PHE A 78 -9.79 -0.78 3.18
C PHE A 78 -9.93 -2.23 2.75
N GLY A 79 -9.93 -2.45 1.43
CA GLY A 79 -9.89 -3.78 0.84
C GLY A 79 -9.13 -3.78 -0.46
N TYR A 80 -8.29 -4.80 -0.66
CA TYR A 80 -7.67 -5.03 -1.96
C TYR A 80 -8.69 -5.64 -2.94
N PHE A 81 -8.56 -5.26 -4.21
CA PHE A 81 -9.32 -5.83 -5.32
C PHE A 81 -8.48 -5.89 -6.59
N ASP A 82 -8.91 -6.70 -7.57
CA ASP A 82 -8.11 -7.07 -8.73
C ASP A 82 -6.74 -7.68 -8.33
N GLY A 83 -6.73 -8.38 -7.19
CA GLY A 83 -5.55 -8.90 -6.52
C GLY A 83 -5.79 -8.99 -5.01
N CYS A 84 -5.50 -10.15 -4.41
CA CYS A 84 -5.74 -10.41 -2.98
C CYS A 84 -7.18 -10.10 -2.52
N ASP A 85 -8.17 -10.33 -3.39
CA ASP A 85 -9.55 -9.95 -3.16
C ASP A 85 -10.10 -10.46 -1.81
N GLY A 86 -10.77 -9.56 -1.09
CA GLY A 86 -11.36 -9.87 0.21
C GLY A 86 -10.39 -9.80 1.38
N THR A 87 -9.11 -9.47 1.16
CA THR A 87 -8.22 -9.06 2.24
C THR A 87 -8.31 -7.56 2.46
N GLY A 88 -8.27 -7.17 3.74
CA GLY A 88 -8.52 -5.80 4.15
C GLY A 88 -8.67 -5.71 5.65
N LEU A 89 -8.93 -4.50 6.13
CA LEU A 89 -9.26 -4.21 7.51
C LEU A 89 -10.43 -3.24 7.55
N ASP A 90 -11.35 -3.46 8.48
CA ASP A 90 -12.53 -2.63 8.67
C ASP A 90 -12.65 -2.18 10.13
N CYS A 91 -12.55 -0.88 10.35
CA CYS A 91 -12.61 -0.25 11.65
C CYS A 91 -13.92 0.49 11.85
N THR A 92 -14.84 -0.15 12.59
CA THR A 92 -16.16 0.40 12.91
C THR A 92 -16.23 1.08 14.30
N SER A 93 -15.15 1.05 15.07
CA SER A 93 -15.07 1.71 16.39
C SER A 93 -13.63 1.98 16.83
N ALA A 94 -13.46 2.73 17.93
CA ALA A 94 -12.16 3.04 18.53
C ALA A 94 -11.38 1.83 19.05
N SER A 95 -12.04 0.70 19.29
CA SER A 95 -11.40 -0.55 19.70
C SER A 95 -11.13 -1.48 18.50
N CYS A 96 -11.00 -0.93 17.29
CA CYS A 96 -10.87 -1.66 16.04
C CYS A 96 -9.86 -2.82 16.17
N PRO A 97 -10.30 -4.08 16.09
CA PRO A 97 -9.39 -5.21 16.06
C PRO A 97 -8.50 -5.13 14.82
N GLY A 98 -7.18 -5.27 14.99
CA GLY A 98 -6.20 -5.23 13.91
C GLY A 98 -5.66 -3.84 13.57
N ALA A 99 -6.30 -2.75 14.03
CA ALA A 99 -5.68 -1.43 13.93
C ALA A 99 -4.48 -1.30 14.88
N PHE A 100 -3.48 -0.54 14.47
CA PHE A 100 -2.38 -0.16 15.33
C PHE A 100 -2.86 0.79 16.43
N THR A 101 -2.82 0.36 17.69
CA THR A 101 -3.10 1.23 18.86
C THR A 101 -1.85 1.57 19.67
N ASP A 102 -0.78 0.80 19.43
CA ASP A 102 0.59 1.09 19.87
C ASP A 102 1.57 0.53 18.80
N PRO A 103 2.87 0.90 18.84
CA PRO A 103 3.83 0.51 17.80
C PRO A 103 4.06 -1.00 17.61
N THR A 104 3.47 -1.84 18.46
CA THR A 104 3.67 -3.31 18.46
C THR A 104 2.38 -4.12 18.35
N ASN A 105 1.22 -3.47 18.37
CA ASN A 105 -0.08 -4.11 18.39
C ASN A 105 -0.97 -3.58 17.27
N GLY A 106 -0.97 -4.31 16.15
CA GLY A 106 -1.75 -4.05 14.94
C GLY A 106 -1.37 -5.04 13.84
N ASP A 107 -2.14 -5.05 12.77
CA ASP A 107 -1.99 -5.94 11.62
C ASP A 107 -1.61 -5.13 10.37
N ILE A 108 -0.54 -5.56 9.71
CA ILE A 108 -0.22 -5.09 8.35
C ILE A 108 -0.82 -6.10 7.37
N VAL A 109 -1.75 -5.65 6.53
CA VAL A 109 -2.36 -6.48 5.50
C VAL A 109 -1.56 -6.32 4.20
N SER A 110 -0.79 -7.36 3.87
CA SER A 110 0.05 -7.40 2.68
C SER A 110 -0.65 -8.06 1.49
N CYS A 111 -0.30 -7.61 0.28
CA CYS A 111 -0.67 -8.23 -0.97
C CYS A 111 0.54 -8.33 -1.91
N GLU A 112 0.82 -9.55 -2.36
CA GLU A 112 1.96 -9.89 -3.24
C GLU A 112 1.51 -10.07 -4.71
N ALA A 113 0.35 -9.52 -5.09
CA ALA A 113 -0.11 -9.56 -6.48
C ALA A 113 0.37 -8.33 -7.25
N ASP A 114 0.79 -8.53 -8.50
CA ASP A 114 1.08 -7.43 -9.41
C ASP A 114 -0.22 -6.67 -9.78
N ASN A 115 -0.11 -5.36 -9.87
CA ASN A 115 -1.14 -4.41 -10.30
C ASN A 115 -2.43 -4.48 -9.45
N VAL A 116 -2.28 -4.75 -8.15
CA VAL A 116 -3.40 -4.73 -7.20
C VAL A 116 -3.98 -3.33 -7.03
N ASN A 117 -5.30 -3.27 -6.86
CA ASN A 117 -6.02 -2.04 -6.53
C ASN A 117 -6.43 -2.02 -5.05
N LEU A 118 -6.64 -0.82 -4.50
CA LEU A 118 -7.07 -0.59 -3.12
C LEU A 118 -8.34 0.26 -3.10
N ALA A 119 -9.37 -0.24 -2.44
CA ALA A 119 -10.58 0.53 -2.12
C ALA A 119 -10.49 0.98 -0.67
N ILE A 120 -10.75 2.27 -0.41
CA ILE A 120 -10.88 2.83 0.93
C ILE A 120 -12.32 3.29 1.09
N THR A 121 -12.99 2.83 2.15
CA THR A 121 -14.39 3.13 2.46
C THR A 121 -14.46 3.92 3.76
N PHE A 122 -15.36 4.89 3.81
CA PHE A 122 -15.64 5.69 5.00
C PHE A 122 -17.13 5.68 5.29
N CYS A 123 -17.50 5.74 6.57
CA CYS A 123 -18.89 5.92 7.04
C CYS A 123 -19.86 4.84 6.55
N ASP A 124 -19.44 3.57 6.56
CA ASP A 124 -20.27 2.40 6.29
C ASP A 124 -21.09 1.89 7.49
#